data_AF-A0A1A6I003-F1
#
_entry.id   AF-A0A1A6I003-F1
#
_cell.length_a   1.000
_cell.length_b   1.000
_cell.length_c   1.000
_cell.angle_alpha   90.00
_cell.angle_beta   90.00
_cell.angle_gamma   90.00
#
_symmetry.space_group_name_H-M   'P 1'
#
loop_
_entity.id
_entity.type
_entity.pdbx_description
1 polymer ?
#
loop_
_entity_poly.entity_id
_entity_poly.type
_entity_poly.pdbx_seq_one_letter_code
_entity_poly.pdbx_strand_id
1 'polypeptide(L)'
;MRTGASCIYPLLGATLNGWYFLATEVDDMCFNYAKKNVEQNNLSELIKVVKVPQKTLLMDALKEESEIVYDFCMCNPPFFANQLEAQGVNSRNSRRPPPSSVNTGGITEIMAEGGELEFVKRIIHDSLQLKKRLR
;
A
#
# COMPACT_ATOMS: atom_id res chain seq x y z
N MET A 1 -1.54 -2.98 -3.09
CA MET A 1 -0.44 -3.25 -2.15
C MET A 1 -0.41 -2.20 -1.07
N ARG A 2 -0.12 -2.61 0.16
CA ARG A 2 -0.14 -1.75 1.35
C ARG A 2 -1.46 -0.98 1.44
N THR A 3 -2.53 -1.75 1.60
CA THR A 3 -3.91 -1.25 1.52
C THR A 3 -4.25 -0.26 2.65
N GLY A 4 -3.48 -0.29 3.75
CA GLY A 4 -3.72 0.51 4.94
C GLY A 4 -5.01 0.11 5.67
N ALA A 5 -5.23 0.67 6.85
CA ALA A 5 -6.41 0.32 7.67
C ALA A 5 -7.75 0.59 6.96
N SER A 6 -7.81 1.61 6.09
CA SER A 6 -9.03 1.97 5.38
C SER A 6 -9.39 1.03 4.23
N CYS A 7 -8.40 0.33 3.64
CA CYS A 7 -8.59 -0.47 2.42
C CYS A 7 -9.23 0.32 1.27
N ILE A 8 -8.89 1.61 1.15
CA ILE A 8 -9.67 2.56 0.34
C ILE A 8 -9.72 2.21 -1.14
N TYR A 9 -8.59 1.83 -1.76
CA TYR A 9 -8.58 1.57 -3.20
C TYR A 9 -9.34 0.28 -3.58
N PRO A 10 -9.16 -0.86 -2.89
CA PRO A 10 -9.97 -2.04 -3.15
C PRO A 10 -11.47 -1.79 -2.97
N LEU A 11 -11.87 -1.09 -1.90
CA LEU A 11 -13.27 -0.77 -1.66
C LEU A 11 -13.85 0.09 -2.79
N LEU A 12 -13.17 1.18 -3.16
CA LEU A 12 -13.64 2.05 -4.25
C LEU A 12 -13.71 1.29 -5.59
N GLY A 13 -12.68 0.53 -5.95
CA GLY A 13 -12.66 -0.18 -7.22
C GLY A 13 -13.70 -1.29 -7.30
N ALA A 14 -13.91 -2.04 -6.21
CA ALA A 14 -14.93 -3.08 -6.15
C ALA A 14 -16.35 -2.47 -6.22
N THR A 15 -16.61 -1.38 -5.49
CA THR A 15 -17.93 -0.73 -5.50
C THR A 15 -18.24 -0.04 -6.83
N LEU A 16 -17.28 0.68 -7.42
CA LEU A 16 -17.54 1.48 -8.62
C LEU A 16 -17.49 0.64 -9.90
N ASN A 17 -16.63 -0.38 -9.94
CA ASN A 17 -16.32 -1.10 -11.18
C ASN A 17 -16.46 -2.62 -11.08
N GLY A 18 -16.80 -3.17 -9.91
CA GLY A 18 -16.90 -4.62 -9.71
C GLY A 18 -15.56 -5.36 -9.81
N TRP A 19 -14.44 -4.66 -9.61
CA TRP A 19 -13.12 -5.24 -9.76
C TRP A 19 -12.76 -6.20 -8.61
N TYR A 20 -12.04 -7.26 -8.96
CA TYR A 20 -11.39 -8.14 -8.01
C TYR A 20 -10.06 -7.52 -7.52
N PHE A 21 -9.80 -7.60 -6.22
CA PHE A 21 -8.59 -7.11 -5.60
C PHE A 21 -7.94 -8.14 -4.69
N LEU A 22 -6.62 -8.29 -4.86
CA LEU A 22 -5.72 -8.79 -3.83
C LEU A 22 -5.13 -7.62 -3.06
N ALA A 23 -5.59 -7.43 -1.82
CA ALA A 23 -5.19 -6.33 -0.95
C ALA A 23 -4.18 -6.82 0.09
N THR A 24 -2.92 -6.43 -0.06
CA THR A 24 -1.86 -6.86 0.86
C THR A 24 -1.60 -5.83 1.96
N GLU A 25 -1.28 -6.31 3.17
CA GLU A 25 -0.84 -5.45 4.27
C GLU A 25 0.23 -6.12 5.16
N VAL A 26 1.13 -5.31 5.72
CA VAL A 26 2.25 -5.77 6.57
C VAL A 26 1.99 -5.51 8.05
N ASP A 27 1.21 -4.47 8.37
CA ASP A 27 0.88 -4.09 9.73
C ASP A 27 -0.36 -4.83 10.25
N ASP A 28 -0.26 -5.37 11.46
CA ASP A 28 -1.30 -6.19 12.09
C ASP A 28 -2.60 -5.42 12.32
N MET A 29 -2.48 -4.17 12.77
CA MET A 29 -3.64 -3.33 13.04
C MET A 29 -4.32 -2.98 11.72
N CYS A 30 -3.57 -2.52 10.74
CA CYS A 30 -4.07 -2.17 9.42
C CYS A 30 -4.73 -3.37 8.72
N PHE A 31 -4.12 -4.55 8.78
CA PHE A 31 -4.69 -5.79 8.26
C PHE A 31 -6.06 -6.09 8.88
N ASN A 32 -6.17 -6.04 10.20
CA ASN A 32 -7.42 -6.34 10.92
C ASN A 32 -8.53 -5.33 10.57
N TYR A 33 -8.21 -4.04 10.53
CA TYR A 33 -9.16 -3.01 10.13
C TYR A 33 -9.56 -3.13 8.66
N ALA A 34 -8.62 -3.37 7.76
CA ALA A 34 -8.90 -3.55 6.34
C ALA A 34 -9.84 -4.74 6.10
N LYS A 35 -9.57 -5.88 6.75
CA LYS A 35 -10.43 -7.07 6.67
C LYS A 35 -11.84 -6.79 7.19
N LYS A 36 -11.96 -6.19 8.38
CA LYS A 36 -13.25 -5.77 8.94
C LYS A 36 -14.01 -4.81 8.02
N ASN A 37 -13.28 -3.88 7.38
CA ASN A 37 -13.88 -2.90 6.47
C ASN A 37 -14.40 -3.55 5.19
N VAL A 38 -13.75 -4.60 4.69
CA VAL A 38 -14.26 -5.39 3.55
C VAL A 38 -15.50 -6.18 3.96
N GLU A 39 -15.46 -6.85 5.12
CA GLU A 39 -16.56 -7.67 5.62
C GLU A 39 -17.83 -6.85 5.87
N GLN A 40 -17.73 -5.69 6.54
CA GLN A 40 -18.89 -4.84 6.83
C GLN A 40 -19.55 -4.23 5.58
N ASN A 41 -18.82 -4.16 4.46
CA ASN A 41 -19.33 -3.70 3.18
C ASN A 41 -19.82 -4.86 2.28
N ASN A 42 -19.75 -6.10 2.75
CA ASN A 42 -20.14 -7.31 2.00
C ASN A 42 -19.36 -7.49 0.68
N LEU A 43 -18.08 -7.12 0.67
CA LEU A 43 -17.22 -7.18 -0.52
C LEU A 43 -16.17 -8.30 -0.47
N SER A 44 -16.32 -9.26 0.45
CA SER A 44 -15.35 -10.35 0.65
C SER A 44 -15.15 -11.26 -0.57
N GLU A 45 -16.15 -11.34 -1.47
CA GLU A 45 -16.03 -12.10 -2.73
C GLU A 45 -15.19 -11.37 -3.78
N LEU A 46 -15.08 -10.03 -3.68
CA LEU A 46 -14.31 -9.21 -4.62
C LEU A 46 -12.97 -8.78 -4.05
N ILE A 47 -12.79 -8.74 -2.72
CA ILE A 47 -11.59 -8.22 -2.08
C ILE A 47 -11.02 -9.27 -1.12
N LYS A 48 -9.86 -9.82 -1.50
CA LYS A 48 -9.09 -10.72 -0.64
C LYS A 48 -8.00 -9.93 0.09
N VAL A 49 -8.14 -9.78 1.41
CA VAL A 49 -7.13 -9.12 2.27
C VAL A 49 -6.12 -10.17 2.77
N VAL A 50 -4.84 -9.97 2.48
CA VAL A 50 -3.76 -10.91 2.83
C VAL A 50 -2.67 -10.19 3.62
N LYS A 51 -2.25 -10.81 4.73
CA LYS A 51 -1.12 -10.34 5.52
C LYS A 51 0.18 -10.88 4.93
N VAL A 52 1.15 -9.99 4.67
CA VAL A 52 2.43 -10.34 4.04
C VAL A 52 3.61 -9.83 4.90
N PRO A 53 4.79 -10.48 4.82
CA PRO A 53 5.97 -9.98 5.53
C PRO A 53 6.49 -8.68 4.92
N GLN A 54 7.10 -7.82 5.73
CA GLN A 54 7.58 -6.49 5.32
C GLN A 54 8.60 -6.48 4.17
N LYS A 55 9.32 -7.59 3.97
CA LYS A 55 10.40 -7.70 2.98
C LYS A 55 9.90 -7.84 1.55
N THR A 56 8.63 -8.16 1.34
CA THR A 56 8.13 -8.50 0.01
C THR A 56 6.93 -7.62 -0.34
N LEU A 57 6.96 -7.09 -1.57
CA LEU A 57 5.93 -6.17 -2.05
C LEU A 57 4.93 -6.91 -2.92
N LEU A 58 5.42 -7.51 -3.99
CA LEU A 58 4.59 -8.17 -5.00
C LEU A 58 4.77 -9.69 -5.03
N MET A 59 6.00 -10.15 -4.82
CA MET A 59 6.37 -11.53 -5.10
C MET A 59 5.66 -12.54 -4.19
N ASP A 60 5.69 -12.32 -2.87
CA ASP A 60 5.06 -13.24 -1.92
C ASP A 60 3.54 -13.19 -2.00
N ALA A 61 2.97 -12.02 -2.23
CA ALA A 61 1.53 -11.83 -2.38
C ALA A 61 0.96 -12.70 -3.52
N LEU A 62 1.73 -12.84 -4.59
CA LEU A 62 1.33 -13.57 -5.78
C LEU A 62 1.77 -15.05 -5.73
N LYS A 63 2.47 -15.54 -4.70
CA LYS A 63 2.89 -16.96 -4.68
C LYS A 63 1.71 -17.93 -4.64
N GLU A 64 0.65 -17.57 -3.93
CA GLU A 64 -0.53 -18.43 -3.74
C GLU A 64 -1.51 -18.39 -4.92
N GLU A 65 -1.30 -17.48 -5.89
CA GLU A 65 -2.21 -17.27 -7.03
C GLU A 65 -1.44 -17.34 -8.36
N SER A 66 -0.75 -18.45 -8.60
CA SER A 66 0.09 -18.66 -9.79
C SER A 66 -0.66 -18.55 -11.12
N GLU A 67 -1.96 -18.90 -11.13
CA GLU A 67 -2.79 -18.98 -12.33
C GLU A 67 -3.45 -17.64 -12.71
N ILE A 68 -3.51 -16.67 -11.79
CA ILE A 68 -4.19 -15.40 -12.03
C ILE A 68 -3.20 -14.41 -12.64
N VAL A 69 -3.62 -13.78 -13.73
CA VAL A 69 -2.96 -12.62 -14.34
C VAL A 69 -3.74 -11.39 -13.92
N TYR A 70 -3.06 -10.46 -13.27
CA TYR A 70 -3.66 -9.22 -12.77
C TYR A 70 -3.57 -8.11 -13.82
N ASP A 71 -4.60 -7.29 -13.93
CA ASP A 71 -4.66 -6.18 -14.91
C ASP A 71 -3.90 -4.93 -14.48
N PHE A 72 -3.63 -4.76 -13.19
CA PHE A 72 -2.83 -3.65 -12.68
C PHE A 72 -2.38 -3.93 -11.24
N CYS A 73 -1.44 -3.11 -10.76
CA CYS A 73 -1.17 -2.98 -9.35
C CYS A 73 -1.24 -1.51 -8.94
N MET A 74 -1.59 -1.27 -7.67
CA MET A 74 -1.61 0.08 -7.10
C MET A 74 -1.05 0.06 -5.69
N CYS A 75 -0.40 1.16 -5.31
CA CYS A 75 0.20 1.34 -4.00
C CYS A 75 0.21 2.82 -3.64
N ASN A 76 -0.02 3.12 -2.36
CA ASN A 76 0.35 4.41 -1.77
C ASN A 76 1.68 4.19 -1.01
N PRO A 77 2.83 4.54 -1.60
CA PRO A 77 4.12 4.24 -0.99
C PRO A 77 4.37 5.11 0.25
N PRO A 78 5.14 4.63 1.23
CA PRO A 78 5.63 5.48 2.31
C PRO A 78 6.53 6.58 1.75
N PHE A 79 6.19 7.83 2.04
CA PHE A 79 6.81 8.99 1.40
C PHE A 79 8.21 9.33 1.94
N PHE A 80 8.45 9.09 3.23
CA PHE A 80 9.61 9.67 3.92
C PHE A 80 10.72 8.65 4.19
N ALA A 81 11.98 9.06 4.06
CA ALA A 81 13.12 8.21 4.38
C ALA A 81 13.44 8.17 5.89
N ASN A 82 13.07 9.24 6.61
CA ASN A 82 13.41 9.44 8.00
C ASN A 82 12.41 10.38 8.70
N GLN A 83 12.55 10.51 10.02
CA GLN A 83 11.66 11.31 10.85
C GLN A 83 11.75 12.82 10.57
N LEU A 84 12.92 13.34 10.17
CA LEU A 84 13.08 14.77 9.83
C LEU A 84 12.27 15.14 8.59
N GLU A 85 12.28 14.28 7.57
CA GLU A 85 11.44 14.44 6.39
C GLU A 85 9.95 14.34 6.77
N ALA A 86 9.57 13.37 7.60
CA ALA A 86 8.19 13.20 8.04
C ALA A 86 7.65 14.38 8.88
N GLN A 87 8.53 15.08 9.61
CA GLN A 87 8.19 16.29 10.36
C GLN A 87 8.07 17.54 9.48
N GLY A 88 8.50 17.49 8.20
CA GLY A 88 8.41 18.60 7.27
C GLY A 88 9.31 19.80 7.60
N VAL A 89 10.32 19.61 8.46
CA VAL A 89 11.21 20.68 8.94
C VAL A 89 12.32 21.06 7.94
N ASN A 90 12.48 20.27 6.87
CA ASN A 90 13.45 20.50 5.80
C ASN A 90 12.96 21.61 4.85
N SER A 91 12.92 22.85 5.33
CA SER A 91 12.55 24.03 4.54
C SER A 91 13.71 25.01 4.45
N ARG A 92 14.01 25.51 3.24
CA ARG A 92 14.99 26.59 3.02
C ARG A 92 14.54 27.93 3.62
N ASN A 93 13.23 28.10 3.85
CA ASN A 93 12.65 29.28 4.46
C ASN A 93 12.02 28.90 5.80
N SER A 94 12.53 29.47 6.90
CA SER A 94 12.03 29.24 8.25
C SER A 94 10.62 29.79 8.49
N ARG A 95 10.12 30.66 7.61
CA ARG A 95 8.75 31.21 7.66
C ARG A 95 7.75 30.42 6.81
N ARG A 96 8.11 29.24 6.30
CA ARG A 96 7.18 28.39 5.55
C ARG A 96 5.98 28.05 6.45
N PRO A 97 4.73 28.34 6.04
CA PRO A 97 3.55 27.99 6.81
C PRO A 97 3.47 26.47 7.02
N PRO A 98 2.99 26.01 8.19
CA PRO A 98 2.76 24.59 8.43
C PRO A 98 1.60 24.07 7.55
N PRO A 99 1.53 22.75 7.30
CA PRO A 99 0.38 22.16 6.64
C PRO A 99 -0.90 22.31 7.50
N SER A 100 -2.05 22.40 6.83
CA SER A 100 -3.37 22.42 7.50
C SER A 100 -3.88 21.02 7.87
N SER A 101 -3.20 19.97 7.40
CA SER A 101 -3.48 18.57 7.68
C SER A 101 -2.52 18.00 8.72
N VAL A 102 -2.95 16.95 9.42
CA VAL A 102 -2.10 16.15 10.32
C VAL A 102 -1.76 14.80 9.68
N ASN A 103 -0.51 14.35 9.86
CA ASN A 103 -0.11 13.01 9.48
C ASN A 103 -0.32 12.06 10.68
N THR A 104 -1.27 11.13 10.54
CA THR A 104 -1.60 10.12 11.56
C THR A 104 -1.19 8.71 11.14
N GLY A 105 -0.46 8.57 10.03
CA GLY A 105 -0.05 7.26 9.54
C GLY A 105 0.97 6.59 10.46
N GLY A 106 0.89 5.26 10.55
CA GLY A 106 1.88 4.47 11.30
C GLY A 106 3.27 4.58 10.68
N ILE A 107 4.33 4.32 11.44
CA ILE A 107 5.73 4.42 10.98
C ILE A 107 5.94 3.70 9.65
N THR A 108 5.37 2.49 9.51
CA THR A 108 5.51 1.70 8.29
C THR A 108 4.72 2.30 7.12
N GLU A 109 3.62 3.01 7.35
CA GLU A 109 2.82 3.67 6.29
C GLU A 109 3.47 4.95 5.78
N ILE A 110 4.20 5.66 6.64
CA ILE A 110 4.76 6.98 6.30
C ILE A 110 6.24 6.92 5.93
N MET A 111 6.96 5.90 6.43
CA MET A 111 8.41 5.79 6.27
C MET A 111 8.87 4.44 5.73
N ALA A 112 9.90 4.49 4.89
CA ALA A 112 10.66 3.34 4.46
C ALA A 112 12.14 3.72 4.31
N GLU A 113 13.02 2.74 4.41
CA GLU A 113 14.43 2.92 4.08
C GLU A 113 14.58 3.46 2.66
N GLY A 114 15.27 4.61 2.51
CA GLY A 114 15.43 5.32 1.24
C GLY A 114 14.16 6.02 0.72
N GLY A 115 13.11 6.09 1.54
CA GLY A 115 11.85 6.78 1.24
C GLY A 115 11.08 6.19 0.05
N GLU A 116 10.24 7.02 -0.55
CA GLU A 116 9.44 6.62 -1.72
C GLU A 116 10.30 6.13 -2.88
N LEU A 117 11.46 6.75 -3.11
CA LEU A 117 12.35 6.43 -4.23
C LEU A 117 12.80 4.96 -4.19
N GLU A 118 13.36 4.51 -3.08
CA GLU A 118 13.80 3.12 -2.94
C GLU A 118 12.62 2.15 -2.81
N PHE A 119 11.48 2.62 -2.32
CA PHE A 119 10.25 1.82 -2.33
C PHE A 119 9.77 1.54 -3.77
N VAL A 120 9.66 2.56 -4.62
CA VAL A 120 9.23 2.43 -6.02
C VAL A 120 10.26 1.64 -6.84
N LYS A 121 11.57 1.82 -6.60
CA LYS A 121 12.61 0.99 -7.23
C LYS A 121 12.42 -0.51 -6.94
N ARG A 122 12.03 -0.87 -5.71
CA ARG A 122 11.71 -2.27 -5.37
C ARG A 122 10.49 -2.78 -6.12
N ILE A 123 9.44 -1.98 -6.28
CA ILE A 123 8.27 -2.35 -7.12
C ILE A 123 8.71 -2.61 -8.57
N ILE A 124 9.54 -1.72 -9.13
CA ILE A 124 10.07 -1.91 -10.49
C ILE A 124 10.87 -3.20 -10.57
N HIS A 125 11.75 -3.47 -9.60
CA HIS A 125 12.53 -4.69 -9.55
C HIS A 125 11.64 -5.95 -9.50
N ASP A 126 10.63 -5.97 -8.64
CA ASP A 126 9.66 -7.07 -8.55
C ASP A 126 8.92 -7.27 -9.88
N SER A 127 8.52 -6.19 -10.57
CA SER A 127 7.84 -6.27 -11.86
C SER A 127 8.68 -6.95 -12.95
N LEU A 128 10.00 -6.71 -12.96
CA LEU A 128 10.94 -7.33 -13.91
C LEU A 128 11.00 -8.86 -13.73
N GLN A 129 10.78 -9.34 -12.52
CA GLN A 129 10.74 -10.77 -12.21
C GLN A 129 9.35 -11.37 -12.50
N LEU A 130 8.27 -10.63 -12.22
CA LEU A 130 6.88 -11.08 -12.44
C LEU A 130 6.47 -11.13 -13.91
N LYS A 131 7.08 -10.30 -14.77
CA LYS A 131 6.87 -10.27 -16.23
C LYS A 131 5.39 -10.23 -16.60
N LYS A 132 4.81 -11.38 -16.99
CA LYS A 132 3.46 -11.49 -17.56
C LYS A 132 2.34 -11.65 -16.53
N ARG A 133 2.65 -11.60 -15.23
CA ARG A 133 1.67 -11.77 -14.14
C ARG A 133 0.90 -10.49 -13.82
N LEU A 134 1.39 -9.35 -14.31
CA LEU A 134 0.75 -8.03 -14.29
C LEU A 134 0.76 -7.50 -15.73
N ARG A 135 -0.38 -7.03 -16.25
CA ARG A 135 -0.52 -6.54 -17.63
C ARG A 135 -0.80 -5.05 -17.73
#